data_AF-A0A9P1JJM7-F1
#
_entry.id   AF-A0A9P1JJM7-F1
#
_cell.length_a   1.000
_cell.length_b   1.000
_cell.length_c   1.000
_cell.angle_alpha   90.00
_cell.angle_beta   90.00
_cell.angle_gamma   90.00
#
_symmetry.space_group_name_H-M   'P 1'
#
loop_
_entity.id
_entity.type
_entity.pdbx_description
1 polymer ?
#
loop_
_entity_poly.entity_id
_entity_poly.type
_entity_poly.pdbx_seq_one_letter_code
_entity_poly.pdbx_strand_id
1 'polypeptide(L)'
;MLKKLQIQTNRRDEMIDITHEAEVFLRETGVKSGLALIYCPHTTAGITINENADPDVKRDMLRRFDEVYPWEHELDRHMEGNTAAHMKASTTGASQHVIIEDGRLILGTWQGIYFCEFDGPRNRTCYIKIQAETGEITMSEWMDALSLTKPVIQAPMAGGLVTPRLASAVSNEGALGSLASGYVSPQALEKQLIEMKDLTNRSFQVNLFVPEERQMPEEELVEKWKARIPRANDAKPFSDLKEEWNDFEEKAELLIRYGVKACSFTFGLPPEKTAEKLKKSGCFLFGTATTPEEAKAFEERGMDAVILQGIEAGGHRGSFLPVKGEPALGLMALIPQAKDALKIPVIAAGGIFDRRGVQAARCLGADGVQVGTPFLLCEESSASPAYQKAIAESKGADTRLTTLFSGKQARGIVNQFMKTYEADEGKTLPYPLHNTLTKPMRGHAAQSGDAEHMSLWAGQSAAKLEGPTDVKTVLDALC
;
A
#
# COMPACT_ATOMS: atom_id res chain seq x y z
N MET A 1 -14.63 -7.82 14.19
CA MET A 1 -14.97 -7.34 15.55
C MET A 1 -16.15 -8.13 16.10
N LEU A 2 -16.26 -8.36 17.42
CA LEU A 2 -17.30 -9.19 18.04
C LEU A 2 -17.87 -8.50 19.29
N LYS A 3 -19.20 -8.37 19.38
CA LYS A 3 -19.92 -7.87 20.58
C LYS A 3 -20.86 -8.93 21.12
N LYS A 4 -20.91 -9.04 22.45
CA LYS A 4 -21.87 -9.87 23.18
C LYS A 4 -22.97 -8.97 23.74
N LEU A 5 -24.21 -9.24 23.36
CA LEU A 5 -25.41 -8.63 23.92
C LEU A 5 -26.00 -9.53 24.99
N GLN A 6 -26.42 -8.95 26.11
CA GLN A 6 -27.21 -9.62 27.14
C GLN A 6 -28.68 -9.25 26.91
N ILE A 7 -29.55 -10.24 26.87
CA ILE A 7 -30.98 -10.06 26.59
C ILE A 7 -31.77 -10.67 27.74
N GLN A 8 -32.59 -9.87 28.40
CA GLN A 8 -33.50 -10.34 29.43
C GLN A 8 -34.89 -10.49 28.81
N THR A 9 -35.43 -11.71 28.83
CA THR A 9 -36.78 -11.99 28.31
C THR A 9 -37.77 -12.05 29.46
N ASN A 10 -39.02 -11.68 29.20
CA ASN A 10 -40.08 -11.52 30.20
C ASN A 10 -41.25 -12.47 29.96
N ARG A 11 -41.31 -13.15 28.81
CA ARG A 11 -42.36 -14.10 28.45
C ARG A 11 -41.74 -15.39 27.93
N ARG A 12 -42.55 -16.46 27.91
CA ARG A 12 -42.16 -17.76 27.32
C ARG A 12 -41.78 -17.61 25.85
N ASP A 13 -42.70 -17.05 25.08
CA ASP A 13 -42.52 -16.71 23.68
C ASP A 13 -42.43 -15.19 23.53
N GLU A 14 -41.31 -14.68 23.04
CA GLU A 14 -41.05 -13.24 22.93
C GLU A 14 -40.15 -12.92 21.73
N MET A 15 -40.52 -11.90 20.96
CA MET A 15 -39.68 -11.35 19.90
C MET A 15 -39.19 -9.96 20.32
N ILE A 16 -37.90 -9.85 20.60
CA ILE A 16 -37.23 -8.62 21.05
C ILE A 16 -36.48 -8.03 19.86
N ASP A 17 -36.79 -6.78 19.51
CA ASP A 17 -36.09 -6.06 18.45
C ASP A 17 -34.68 -5.71 18.94
N ILE A 18 -33.65 -6.17 18.22
CA ILE A 18 -32.24 -5.91 18.51
C ILE A 18 -31.56 -5.12 17.39
N THR A 19 -32.35 -4.51 16.49
CA THR A 19 -31.84 -3.75 15.34
C THR A 19 -31.00 -2.57 15.81
N HIS A 20 -31.47 -1.83 16.80
CA HIS A 20 -30.78 -0.65 17.31
C HIS A 20 -29.41 -1.00 17.88
N GLU A 21 -29.32 -2.07 18.66
CA GLU A 21 -28.08 -2.55 19.26
C GLU A 21 -27.06 -2.99 18.20
N ALA A 22 -27.54 -3.62 17.12
CA ALA A 22 -26.71 -3.99 15.98
C ALA A 22 -26.19 -2.75 15.23
N GLU A 23 -27.03 -1.76 15.00
CA GLU A 23 -26.61 -0.50 14.39
C GLU A 23 -25.67 0.33 15.27
N VAL A 24 -25.92 0.39 16.59
CA VAL A 24 -25.02 1.05 17.54
C VAL A 24 -23.64 0.41 17.48
N PHE A 25 -23.58 -0.93 17.50
CA PHE A 25 -22.30 -1.62 17.38
C PHE A 25 -21.62 -1.36 16.04
N LEU A 26 -22.37 -1.38 14.93
CA LEU A 26 -21.81 -1.02 13.62
C LEU A 26 -21.20 0.38 13.63
N ARG A 27 -21.90 1.38 14.19
CA ARG A 27 -21.38 2.74 14.33
C ARG A 27 -20.10 2.79 15.19
N GLU A 28 -20.05 2.01 16.28
CA GLU A 28 -18.84 1.89 17.13
C GLU A 28 -17.64 1.29 16.36
N THR A 29 -17.88 0.42 15.37
CA THR A 29 -16.79 -0.21 14.58
C THR A 29 -16.21 0.65 13.47
N GLY A 30 -16.94 1.65 12.98
CA GLY A 30 -16.51 2.50 11.86
C GLY A 30 -16.51 1.85 10.47
N VAL A 31 -16.88 0.57 10.35
CA VAL A 31 -16.98 -0.18 9.08
C VAL A 31 -18.02 0.46 8.16
N LYS A 32 -17.68 0.69 6.88
CA LYS A 32 -18.62 1.22 5.87
C LYS A 32 -19.21 0.14 4.98
N SER A 33 -18.47 -0.92 4.67
CA SER A 33 -18.90 -2.04 3.83
C SER A 33 -18.39 -3.37 4.37
N GLY A 34 -19.22 -4.41 4.30
CA GLY A 34 -18.90 -5.73 4.82
C GLY A 34 -20.13 -6.56 5.21
N LEU A 35 -19.96 -7.41 6.22
CA LEU A 35 -21.00 -8.34 6.68
C LEU A 35 -21.17 -8.27 8.20
N ALA A 36 -22.43 -8.19 8.64
CA ALA A 36 -22.82 -8.42 10.02
C ALA A 36 -23.43 -9.83 10.17
N LEU A 37 -22.85 -10.65 11.04
CA LEU A 37 -23.41 -11.92 11.51
C LEU A 37 -24.03 -11.71 12.89
N ILE A 38 -25.33 -11.97 13.01
CA ILE A 38 -26.07 -11.95 14.28
C ILE A 38 -26.35 -13.41 14.66
N TYR A 39 -25.88 -13.85 15.82
CA TYR A 39 -25.87 -15.26 16.23
C TYR A 39 -26.39 -15.48 17.64
N CYS A 40 -27.31 -16.43 17.78
CA CYS A 40 -27.85 -16.95 19.03
C CYS A 40 -27.22 -18.32 19.35
N PRO A 41 -26.51 -18.48 20.48
CA PRO A 41 -25.92 -19.74 20.92
C PRO A 41 -26.89 -20.61 21.76
N HIS A 42 -28.21 -20.32 21.74
CA HIS A 42 -29.20 -21.01 22.58
C HIS A 42 -30.06 -21.95 21.73
N THR A 43 -30.31 -23.16 22.20
CA THR A 43 -31.04 -24.19 21.45
C THR A 43 -32.56 -24.00 21.38
N THR A 44 -33.10 -23.09 22.19
CA THR A 44 -34.54 -22.78 22.30
C THR A 44 -34.84 -21.31 21.98
N ALA A 45 -33.89 -20.61 21.36
CA ALA A 45 -34.05 -19.24 20.89
C ALA A 45 -33.35 -19.08 19.54
N GLY A 46 -33.76 -18.11 18.73
CA GLY A 46 -33.23 -17.91 17.39
C GLY A 46 -33.20 -16.44 16.97
N ILE A 47 -32.70 -16.19 15.75
CA ILE A 47 -32.63 -14.85 15.15
C ILE A 47 -33.43 -14.85 13.85
N THR A 48 -34.35 -13.91 13.68
CA THR A 48 -35.06 -13.70 12.41
C THR A 48 -35.00 -12.24 11.98
N ILE A 49 -35.10 -12.00 10.68
CA ILE A 49 -35.39 -10.67 10.13
C ILE A 49 -36.85 -10.66 9.70
N ASN A 50 -37.64 -9.70 10.19
CA ASN A 50 -39.06 -9.62 9.86
C ASN A 50 -39.57 -8.17 9.99
N GLU A 51 -40.85 -7.97 9.73
CA GLU A 51 -41.52 -6.68 9.83
C GLU A 51 -41.43 -6.08 11.24
N ASN A 52 -41.01 -4.83 11.34
CA ASN A 52 -40.88 -4.07 12.59
C ASN A 52 -41.82 -2.86 12.70
N ALA A 53 -42.64 -2.61 11.68
CA ALA A 53 -43.57 -1.49 11.64
C ALA A 53 -44.88 -1.80 12.37
N ASP A 54 -45.46 -2.97 12.11
CA ASP A 54 -46.71 -3.41 12.75
C ASP A 54 -46.42 -4.41 13.89
N PRO A 55 -46.70 -4.06 15.16
CA PRO A 55 -46.51 -4.98 16.28
C PRO A 55 -47.40 -6.24 16.21
N ASP A 56 -48.50 -6.21 15.45
CA ASP A 56 -49.39 -7.36 15.28
C ASP A 56 -48.71 -8.50 14.51
N VAL A 57 -47.72 -8.22 13.65
CA VAL A 57 -46.94 -9.26 12.97
C VAL A 57 -46.24 -10.18 13.98
N LYS A 58 -45.59 -9.61 14.99
CA LYS A 58 -44.92 -10.40 16.05
C LYS A 58 -45.93 -11.25 16.81
N ARG A 59 -47.10 -10.66 17.13
CA ARG A 59 -48.17 -11.36 17.85
C ARG A 59 -48.70 -12.54 17.05
N ASP A 60 -48.97 -12.33 15.77
CA ASP A 60 -49.48 -13.37 14.88
C ASP A 60 -48.44 -14.43 14.60
N MET A 61 -47.17 -14.08 14.42
CA MET A 61 -46.09 -15.06 14.29
C MET A 61 -46.00 -15.97 15.51
N LEU A 62 -45.96 -15.42 16.72
CA LEU A 62 -45.91 -16.22 17.95
C LEU A 62 -47.14 -17.11 18.10
N ARG A 63 -48.33 -16.57 17.81
CA ARG A 63 -49.59 -17.34 17.82
C ARG A 63 -49.59 -18.47 16.78
N ARG A 64 -49.12 -18.21 15.56
CA ARG A 64 -49.00 -19.22 14.50
C ARG A 64 -47.95 -20.27 14.85
N PHE A 65 -46.86 -19.89 15.49
CA PHE A 65 -45.88 -20.86 15.99
C PHE A 65 -46.47 -21.77 17.06
N ASP A 66 -47.34 -21.27 17.95
CA ASP A 66 -48.07 -22.12 18.91
C ASP A 66 -49.05 -23.09 18.24
N GLU A 67 -49.66 -22.71 17.10
CA GLU A 67 -50.52 -23.61 16.33
C GLU A 67 -49.74 -24.72 15.62
N VAL A 68 -48.59 -24.38 15.03
CA VAL A 68 -47.76 -25.31 14.26
C VAL A 68 -46.92 -26.20 15.18
N TYR A 69 -46.42 -25.63 16.28
CA TYR A 69 -45.60 -26.30 17.28
C TYR A 69 -46.28 -26.18 18.65
N PRO A 70 -47.35 -26.96 18.90
CA PRO A 70 -48.07 -26.93 20.16
C PRO A 70 -47.14 -27.27 21.32
N TRP A 71 -47.29 -26.54 22.42
CA TRP A 71 -46.44 -26.72 23.60
C TRP A 71 -46.60 -28.12 24.22
N GLU A 72 -47.83 -28.62 24.24
CA GLU A 72 -48.16 -29.95 24.74
C GLU A 72 -48.51 -30.86 23.56
N HIS A 73 -47.82 -31.99 23.46
CA HIS A 73 -48.11 -33.02 22.48
C HIS A 73 -47.84 -34.40 23.08
N GLU A 74 -48.82 -35.31 23.00
CA GLU A 74 -48.84 -36.59 23.71
C GLU A 74 -47.67 -37.52 23.35
N LEU A 75 -47.13 -37.35 22.14
CA LEU A 75 -46.04 -38.17 21.61
C LEU A 75 -44.66 -37.60 21.91
N ASP A 76 -44.57 -36.39 22.46
CA ASP A 76 -43.30 -35.77 22.79
C ASP A 76 -42.64 -36.49 23.96
N ARG A 77 -41.35 -36.83 23.79
CA ARG A 77 -40.57 -37.59 24.79
C ARG A 77 -39.49 -36.77 25.47
N HIS A 78 -39.35 -35.50 25.08
CA HIS A 78 -38.30 -34.64 25.62
C HIS A 78 -38.60 -34.32 27.09
N MET A 79 -37.70 -34.71 28.00
CA MET A 79 -37.98 -34.67 29.44
C MET A 79 -38.13 -33.26 30.01
N GLU A 80 -37.49 -32.24 29.42
CA GLU A 80 -37.63 -30.84 29.89
C GLU A 80 -38.97 -30.21 29.46
N GLY A 81 -39.71 -30.85 28.53
CA GLY A 81 -41.04 -30.41 28.12
C GLY A 81 -41.09 -29.21 27.17
N ASN A 82 -39.96 -28.78 26.61
CA ASN A 82 -39.84 -27.63 25.72
C ASN A 82 -39.52 -28.01 24.25
N THR A 83 -39.96 -29.19 23.77
CA THR A 83 -39.78 -29.63 22.36
C THR A 83 -40.21 -28.54 21.37
N ALA A 84 -41.36 -27.91 21.61
CA ALA A 84 -41.88 -26.83 20.79
C ALA A 84 -40.88 -25.67 20.65
N ALA A 85 -40.17 -25.32 21.72
CA ALA A 85 -39.17 -24.25 21.69
C ALA A 85 -37.99 -24.56 20.77
N HIS A 86 -37.53 -25.82 20.76
CA HIS A 86 -36.49 -26.27 19.83
C HIS A 86 -36.94 -26.21 18.37
N MET A 87 -38.19 -26.58 18.10
CA MET A 87 -38.76 -26.53 16.74
C MET A 87 -38.91 -25.08 16.25
N LYS A 88 -39.41 -24.19 17.11
CA LYS A 88 -39.51 -22.75 16.83
C LYS A 88 -38.13 -22.13 16.59
N ALA A 89 -37.14 -22.43 17.44
CA ALA A 89 -35.77 -21.97 17.28
C ALA A 89 -35.12 -22.49 15.99
N SER A 90 -35.39 -23.75 15.61
CA SER A 90 -34.91 -24.31 14.34
C SER A 90 -35.57 -23.65 13.14
N THR A 91 -36.80 -23.16 13.28
CA THR A 91 -37.53 -22.46 12.20
C THR A 91 -37.01 -21.05 11.98
N THR A 92 -36.71 -20.31 13.05
CA THR A 92 -36.12 -18.96 12.91
C THR A 92 -34.62 -19.02 12.60
N GLY A 93 -33.94 -20.08 13.04
CA GLY A 93 -32.52 -20.30 12.83
C GLY A 93 -31.65 -19.66 13.89
N ALA A 94 -30.43 -20.19 14.04
CA ALA A 94 -29.48 -19.70 15.04
C ALA A 94 -28.78 -18.38 14.64
N SER A 95 -28.86 -17.96 13.37
CA SER A 95 -28.18 -16.75 12.89
C SER A 95 -28.81 -16.10 11.67
N GLN A 96 -28.55 -14.80 11.51
CA GLN A 96 -28.82 -14.04 10.29
C GLN A 96 -27.57 -13.28 9.83
N HIS A 97 -27.43 -13.13 8.51
CA HIS A 97 -26.39 -12.34 7.87
C HIS A 97 -27.00 -11.09 7.24
N VAL A 98 -26.42 -9.93 7.50
CA VAL A 98 -26.87 -8.64 6.97
C VAL A 98 -25.71 -7.94 6.29
N ILE A 99 -25.92 -7.49 5.05
CA ILE A 99 -24.94 -6.71 4.30
C ILE A 99 -24.77 -5.35 4.97
N ILE A 100 -23.54 -4.88 5.07
CA ILE A 100 -23.21 -3.52 5.50
C ILE A 100 -22.83 -2.73 4.25
N GLU A 101 -23.42 -1.55 4.08
CA GLU A 101 -23.04 -0.59 3.03
C GLU A 101 -23.25 0.85 3.54
N ASP A 102 -22.36 1.77 3.16
CA ASP A 102 -22.33 3.16 3.65
C ASP A 102 -22.39 3.32 5.19
N GLY A 103 -21.87 2.33 5.92
CA GLY A 103 -21.89 2.26 7.37
C GLY A 103 -23.28 2.01 7.96
N ARG A 104 -24.17 1.39 7.19
CA ARG A 104 -25.53 1.02 7.58
C ARG A 104 -25.77 -0.45 7.31
N LEU A 105 -26.63 -1.06 8.11
CA LEU A 105 -27.17 -2.38 7.83
C LEU A 105 -28.18 -2.25 6.68
N ILE A 106 -27.97 -3.00 5.59
CA ILE A 106 -28.91 -3.05 4.47
C ILE A 106 -30.10 -3.92 4.86
N LEU A 107 -31.12 -3.27 5.40
CA LEU A 107 -32.42 -3.82 5.71
C LEU A 107 -33.47 -3.16 4.82
N GLY A 108 -34.51 -3.91 4.44
CA GLY A 108 -35.68 -3.34 3.78
C GLY A 108 -36.41 -2.36 4.68
N THR A 109 -37.26 -1.50 4.09
CA THR A 109 -37.96 -0.39 4.78
C THR A 109 -38.64 -0.78 6.09
N TRP A 110 -39.17 -2.00 6.14
CA TRP A 110 -39.91 -2.52 7.28
C TRP A 110 -39.17 -3.62 8.03
N GLN A 111 -37.93 -3.94 7.67
CA GLN A 111 -37.21 -5.05 8.28
C GLN A 111 -36.52 -4.63 9.58
N GLY A 112 -36.71 -5.44 10.62
CA GLY A 112 -35.96 -5.41 11.86
C GLY A 112 -35.36 -6.78 12.18
N ILE A 113 -34.28 -6.77 12.95
CA ILE A 113 -33.59 -7.96 13.46
C ILE A 113 -34.18 -8.31 14.81
N TYR A 114 -34.77 -9.50 14.93
CA TYR A 114 -35.39 -9.98 16.15
C TYR A 114 -34.59 -11.09 16.79
N PHE A 115 -34.36 -10.97 18.10
CA PHE A 115 -34.07 -12.11 18.96
C PHE A 115 -35.39 -12.76 19.37
N CYS A 116 -35.55 -14.05 19.08
CA CYS A 116 -36.76 -14.81 19.38
C CYS A 116 -36.49 -15.78 20.53
N GLU A 117 -37.12 -15.53 21.68
CA GLU A 117 -37.20 -16.46 22.80
C GLU A 117 -38.42 -17.35 22.65
N PHE A 118 -38.27 -18.64 22.94
CA PHE A 118 -39.36 -19.62 22.91
C PHE A 118 -39.43 -20.49 24.16
N ASP A 119 -38.52 -20.32 25.12
CA ASP A 119 -38.49 -21.02 26.41
C ASP A 119 -38.11 -20.07 27.55
N GLY A 120 -38.69 -18.88 27.53
CA GLY A 120 -38.51 -17.83 28.53
C GLY A 120 -39.46 -17.90 29.73
N PRO A 121 -39.37 -16.94 30.67
CA PRO A 121 -38.38 -15.87 30.74
C PRO A 121 -36.99 -16.38 31.16
N ARG A 122 -35.92 -15.88 30.52
CA ARG A 122 -34.53 -16.22 30.80
C ARG A 122 -33.59 -15.07 30.50
N ASN A 123 -32.38 -15.15 31.06
CA ASN A 123 -31.26 -14.32 30.62
C ASN A 123 -30.54 -15.02 29.48
N ARG A 124 -30.55 -14.39 28.31
CA ARG A 124 -29.98 -14.88 27.06
C ARG A 124 -28.82 -14.02 26.61
N THR A 125 -28.11 -14.54 25.63
CA THR A 125 -26.98 -13.88 25.00
C THR A 125 -27.11 -13.94 23.51
N CYS A 126 -26.83 -12.85 22.82
CA CYS A 126 -26.70 -12.78 21.38
C CYS A 126 -25.30 -12.25 21.03
N TYR A 127 -24.73 -12.71 19.92
CA TYR A 127 -23.43 -12.25 19.42
C TYR A 127 -23.62 -11.52 18.10
N ILE A 128 -22.96 -10.38 17.95
CA ILE A 128 -22.87 -9.67 16.68
C ILE A 128 -21.40 -9.68 16.27
N LYS A 129 -21.10 -10.28 15.13
CA LYS A 129 -19.77 -10.26 14.52
C LYS A 129 -19.83 -9.38 13.28
N ILE A 130 -19.03 -8.31 13.27
CA ILE A 130 -18.83 -7.46 12.11
C ILE A 130 -17.52 -7.85 11.45
N GLN A 131 -17.60 -8.16 10.17
CA GLN A 131 -16.47 -8.40 9.29
C GLN A 131 -16.48 -7.32 8.22
N ALA A 132 -15.52 -6.40 8.28
CA ALA A 132 -15.30 -5.46 7.19
C ALA A 132 -14.93 -6.22 5.92
N GLU A 133 -15.32 -5.69 4.77
CA GLU A 133 -14.77 -6.17 3.51
C GLU A 133 -13.25 -5.95 3.52
N THR A 134 -12.48 -6.98 3.15
CA THR A 134 -11.02 -6.86 2.99
C THR A 134 -10.75 -5.86 1.88
N GLY A 135 -10.53 -4.61 2.25
CA GLY A 135 -10.42 -3.50 1.31
C GLY A 135 -10.85 -2.16 1.87
N GLU A 136 -11.61 -2.11 2.96
CA GLU A 136 -11.93 -0.82 3.59
C GLU A 136 -10.68 -0.12 4.10
N ILE A 137 -10.28 0.93 3.40
CA ILE A 137 -9.28 1.88 3.83
C ILE A 137 -9.89 2.61 5.03
N THR A 138 -9.65 2.13 6.25
CA THR A 138 -9.71 3.06 7.38
C THR A 138 -8.68 4.13 7.07
N MET A 139 -9.11 5.37 6.81
CA MET A 139 -8.21 6.49 6.53
C MET A 139 -7.15 6.53 7.63
N SER A 140 -5.95 6.09 7.29
CA SER A 140 -4.82 6.07 8.20
C SER A 140 -4.33 7.50 8.37
N GLU A 141 -3.82 7.83 9.55
CA GLU A 141 -3.38 9.20 9.90
C GLU A 141 -2.45 9.84 8.84
N TRP A 142 -1.64 9.03 8.13
CA TRP A 142 -0.76 9.51 7.05
C TRP A 142 -1.52 9.97 5.79
N MET A 143 -2.64 9.32 5.45
CA MET A 143 -3.48 9.71 4.32
C MET A 143 -4.20 11.02 4.61
N ASP A 144 -4.72 11.17 5.83
CA ASP A 144 -5.36 12.42 6.27
C ASP A 144 -4.37 13.58 6.27
N ALA A 145 -3.16 13.36 6.78
CA ALA A 145 -2.09 14.36 6.79
C ALA A 145 -1.73 14.88 5.38
N LEU A 146 -1.92 14.04 4.36
CA LEU A 146 -1.64 14.37 2.95
C LEU A 146 -2.90 14.59 2.10
N SER A 147 -4.10 14.51 2.69
CA SER A 147 -5.40 14.61 2.01
C SER A 147 -5.57 13.66 0.82
N LEU A 148 -5.19 12.38 1.02
CA LEU A 148 -5.27 11.32 0.01
C LEU A 148 -6.59 10.55 0.11
N THR A 149 -7.09 10.04 -1.02
CA THR A 149 -8.24 9.13 -1.08
C THR A 149 -7.87 7.71 -1.50
N LYS A 150 -6.67 7.51 -2.05
CA LYS A 150 -6.12 6.21 -2.45
C LYS A 150 -4.81 5.95 -1.68
N PRO A 151 -4.59 4.76 -1.08
CA PRO A 151 -3.40 4.44 -0.28
C PRO A 151 -2.20 4.07 -1.17
N VAL A 152 -2.03 4.80 -2.27
CA VAL A 152 -1.05 4.54 -3.31
C VAL A 152 -0.11 5.72 -3.44
N ILE A 153 1.18 5.45 -3.44
CA ILE A 153 2.24 6.38 -3.78
C ILE A 153 2.82 5.95 -5.13
N GLN A 154 2.82 6.84 -6.13
CA GLN A 154 3.58 6.59 -7.35
C GLN A 154 5.07 6.76 -7.03
N ALA A 155 5.88 5.74 -7.29
CA ALA A 155 7.28 5.71 -6.87
C ALA A 155 8.13 6.77 -7.60
N PRO A 156 9.02 7.51 -6.91
CA PRO A 156 9.91 8.48 -7.54
C PRO A 156 11.01 7.79 -8.38
N MET A 157 10.75 7.58 -9.67
CA MET A 157 11.67 6.88 -10.59
C MET A 157 12.66 7.86 -11.24
N ALA A 158 13.87 7.96 -10.67
CA ALA A 158 14.92 8.84 -11.15
C ALA A 158 15.45 8.43 -12.54
N GLY A 159 16.01 9.41 -13.28
CA GLY A 159 16.54 9.19 -14.63
C GLY A 159 15.67 9.80 -15.74
N GLY A 160 14.78 10.72 -15.40
CA GLY A 160 13.92 11.41 -16.35
C GLY A 160 12.74 10.56 -16.82
N LEU A 161 12.26 9.62 -16.00
CA LEU A 161 11.08 8.78 -16.27
C LEU A 161 9.79 9.36 -15.66
N VAL A 162 9.95 10.13 -14.58
CA VAL A 162 8.87 10.87 -13.93
C VAL A 162 8.96 12.35 -14.30
N THR A 163 7.85 12.87 -14.81
CA THR A 163 7.64 14.29 -15.15
C THR A 163 6.66 14.92 -14.15
N PRO A 164 6.60 16.26 -14.06
CA PRO A 164 5.51 16.94 -13.35
C PRO A 164 4.14 16.49 -13.84
N ARG A 165 3.95 16.27 -15.16
CA ARG A 165 2.72 15.71 -15.74
C ARG A 165 2.31 14.37 -15.11
N LEU A 166 3.23 13.41 -14.99
CA LEU A 166 2.94 12.11 -14.36
C LEU A 166 2.58 12.27 -12.88
N ALA A 167 3.42 12.99 -12.12
CA ALA A 167 3.19 13.17 -10.69
C ALA A 167 1.87 13.92 -10.42
N SER A 168 1.57 14.98 -11.18
CA SER A 168 0.32 15.74 -11.01
C SER A 168 -0.91 14.91 -11.38
N ALA A 169 -0.84 14.06 -12.42
CA ALA A 169 -1.94 13.18 -12.80
C ALA A 169 -2.28 12.21 -11.66
N VAL A 170 -1.27 11.60 -11.02
CA VAL A 170 -1.46 10.72 -9.86
C VAL A 170 -2.07 11.47 -8.68
N SER A 171 -1.54 12.66 -8.38
CA SER A 171 -2.05 13.52 -7.30
C SER A 171 -3.51 13.95 -7.53
N ASN A 172 -3.89 14.24 -8.77
CA ASN A 172 -5.26 14.64 -9.13
C ASN A 172 -6.26 13.47 -9.01
N GLU A 173 -5.81 12.23 -9.19
CA GLU A 173 -6.60 11.01 -8.99
C GLU A 173 -6.69 10.55 -7.51
N GLY A 174 -6.17 11.35 -6.58
CA GLY A 174 -6.30 11.14 -5.12
C GLY A 174 -5.26 10.20 -4.50
N ALA A 175 -4.26 9.78 -5.27
CA ALA A 175 -3.06 9.10 -4.80
C ALA A 175 -1.93 10.13 -4.55
N LEU A 176 -0.77 9.70 -4.05
CA LEU A 176 0.39 10.59 -3.88
C LEU A 176 1.33 10.49 -5.09
N GLY A 177 1.36 11.51 -5.94
CA GLY A 177 2.35 11.63 -7.00
C GLY A 177 3.73 12.02 -6.47
N SER A 178 4.81 11.57 -7.13
CA SER A 178 6.17 11.78 -6.62
C SER A 178 7.18 12.22 -7.68
N LEU A 179 7.88 13.33 -7.44
CA LEU A 179 9.05 13.73 -8.23
C LEU A 179 10.33 13.04 -7.73
N ALA A 180 11.20 12.68 -8.67
CA ALA A 180 12.50 12.06 -8.38
C ALA A 180 13.65 13.03 -8.64
N SER A 181 14.23 13.63 -7.59
CA SER A 181 15.23 14.70 -7.75
C SER A 181 16.69 14.24 -7.67
N GLY A 182 16.95 12.95 -7.44
CA GLY A 182 18.30 12.42 -7.20
C GLY A 182 19.34 12.73 -8.28
N TYR A 183 18.93 12.89 -9.55
CA TYR A 183 19.82 13.27 -10.67
C TYR A 183 19.48 14.62 -11.31
N VAL A 184 18.59 15.39 -10.68
CA VAL A 184 18.06 16.67 -11.17
C VAL A 184 18.81 17.78 -10.42
N SER A 185 19.29 18.84 -11.10
CA SER A 185 19.93 19.95 -10.38
C SER A 185 18.90 20.77 -9.59
N PRO A 186 19.30 21.58 -8.59
CA PRO A 186 18.35 22.39 -7.82
C PRO A 186 17.54 23.35 -8.71
N GLN A 187 18.16 23.94 -9.73
CA GLN A 187 17.48 24.85 -10.67
C GLN A 187 16.46 24.12 -11.55
N ALA A 188 16.73 22.86 -11.91
CA ALA A 188 15.78 22.05 -12.65
C ALA A 188 14.64 21.55 -11.75
N LEU A 189 14.93 21.21 -10.48
CA LEU A 189 13.92 20.87 -9.50
C LEU A 189 13.00 22.08 -9.25
N GLU A 190 13.54 23.29 -9.10
CA GLU A 190 12.74 24.49 -8.90
C GLU A 190 11.74 24.71 -10.04
N LYS A 191 12.15 24.49 -11.30
CA LYS A 191 11.24 24.52 -12.46
C LYS A 191 10.15 23.46 -12.36
N GLN A 192 10.50 22.23 -11.97
CA GLN A 192 9.51 21.16 -11.77
C GLN A 192 8.54 21.48 -10.64
N LEU A 193 8.97 22.15 -9.57
CA LEU A 193 8.10 22.57 -8.46
C LEU A 193 7.12 23.65 -8.88
N ILE A 194 7.54 24.60 -9.73
CA ILE A 194 6.66 25.61 -10.32
C ILE A 194 5.62 24.91 -11.21
N GLU A 195 6.06 24.04 -12.12
CA GLU A 195 5.16 23.30 -13.01
C GLU A 195 4.16 22.42 -12.24
N MET A 196 4.59 21.75 -11.16
CA MET A 196 3.69 20.98 -10.30
C MET A 196 2.58 21.84 -9.69
N LYS A 197 2.89 23.06 -9.26
CA LYS A 197 1.90 23.99 -8.70
C LYS A 197 0.91 24.50 -9.75
N ASP A 198 1.34 24.59 -11.00
CA ASP A 198 0.45 24.94 -12.11
C ASP A 198 -0.47 23.77 -12.49
N LEU A 199 -0.01 22.52 -12.33
CA LEU A 199 -0.73 21.31 -12.73
C LEU A 199 -1.63 20.71 -11.64
N THR A 200 -1.36 20.98 -10.35
CA THR A 200 -2.17 20.44 -9.25
C THR A 200 -2.16 21.29 -7.99
N ASN A 201 -3.30 21.31 -7.30
CA ASN A 201 -3.44 21.85 -5.94
C ASN A 201 -3.40 20.74 -4.87
N ARG A 202 -3.19 19.48 -5.26
CA ARG A 202 -3.12 18.32 -4.37
C ARG A 202 -1.70 18.11 -3.85
N SER A 203 -1.57 17.38 -2.75
CA SER A 203 -0.27 16.99 -2.20
C SER A 203 0.52 16.14 -3.21
N PHE A 204 1.82 16.38 -3.25
CA PHE A 204 2.79 15.56 -3.97
C PHE A 204 4.07 15.43 -3.13
N GLN A 205 4.84 14.40 -3.45
CA GLN A 205 6.10 14.07 -2.80
C GLN A 205 7.29 14.50 -3.66
N VAL A 206 8.40 14.86 -3.03
CA VAL A 206 9.71 14.93 -3.69
C VAL A 206 10.70 13.97 -3.01
N ASN A 207 11.42 13.18 -3.80
CA ASN A 207 12.46 12.28 -3.31
C ASN A 207 13.85 12.93 -3.37
N LEU A 208 14.60 12.80 -2.28
CA LEU A 208 16.00 13.20 -2.13
C LEU A 208 16.88 11.97 -1.90
N PHE A 209 17.99 11.88 -2.65
CA PHE A 209 19.05 10.92 -2.37
C PHE A 209 20.01 11.52 -1.35
N VAL A 210 20.25 10.79 -0.27
CA VAL A 210 21.24 11.18 0.74
C VAL A 210 22.63 10.82 0.20
N PRO A 211 23.58 11.77 0.12
CA PRO A 211 24.95 11.47 -0.30
C PRO A 211 25.61 10.44 0.61
N GLU A 212 26.27 9.45 0.00
CA GLU A 212 27.01 8.40 0.70
C GLU A 212 28.52 8.67 0.66
N GLU A 213 29.19 8.47 1.79
CA GLU A 213 30.66 8.46 1.83
C GLU A 213 31.20 7.30 1.00
N ARG A 214 32.26 7.58 0.23
CA ARG A 214 32.87 6.61 -0.66
C ARG A 214 34.37 6.81 -0.76
N GLN A 215 35.09 5.72 -0.99
CA GLN A 215 36.49 5.75 -1.37
C GLN A 215 36.60 6.00 -2.87
N MET A 216 37.53 6.88 -3.27
CA MET A 216 37.81 7.08 -4.69
C MET A 216 38.55 5.86 -5.25
N PRO A 217 38.11 5.32 -6.40
CA PRO A 217 38.72 4.15 -7.00
C PRO A 217 40.12 4.47 -7.54
N GLU A 218 40.95 3.44 -7.68
CA GLU A 218 42.24 3.54 -8.35
C GLU A 218 42.08 3.97 -9.81
N GLU A 219 43.02 4.77 -10.31
CA GLU A 219 43.00 5.29 -11.68
C GLU A 219 42.95 4.18 -12.73
N GLU A 220 43.67 3.07 -12.50
CA GLU A 220 43.66 1.90 -13.39
C GLU A 220 42.25 1.30 -13.55
N LEU A 221 41.48 1.22 -12.46
CA LEU A 221 40.11 0.71 -12.51
C LEU A 221 39.18 1.67 -13.26
N VAL A 222 39.38 2.98 -13.12
CA VAL A 222 38.64 4.00 -13.86
C VAL A 222 38.92 3.89 -15.36
N GLU A 223 40.19 3.82 -15.76
CA GLU A 223 40.60 3.70 -17.17
C GLU A 223 40.14 2.38 -17.79
N LYS A 224 40.21 1.27 -17.04
CA LYS A 224 39.63 -0.01 -17.44
C LYS A 224 38.15 0.13 -17.82
N TRP A 225 37.35 0.81 -17.00
CA TRP A 225 35.92 0.97 -17.28
C TRP A 225 35.64 1.99 -18.39
N LYS A 226 36.42 3.07 -18.50
CA LYS A 226 36.33 4.01 -19.64
C LYS A 226 36.58 3.32 -20.99
N ALA A 227 37.53 2.39 -21.04
CA ALA A 227 37.84 1.65 -22.26
C ALA A 227 36.73 0.65 -22.67
N ARG A 228 35.92 0.19 -21.72
CA ARG A 228 34.91 -0.87 -21.94
C ARG A 228 33.51 -0.30 -22.18
N ILE A 229 33.13 0.76 -21.49
CA ILE A 229 31.80 1.35 -21.58
C ILE A 229 31.73 2.24 -22.84
N PRO A 230 30.81 1.97 -23.78
CA PRO A 230 30.60 2.83 -24.93
C PRO A 230 30.36 4.28 -24.49
N ARG A 231 31.04 5.24 -25.13
CA ARG A 231 30.89 6.68 -24.85
C ARG A 231 31.26 7.12 -23.42
N ALA A 232 31.98 6.31 -22.64
CA ALA A 232 32.41 6.74 -21.31
C ALA A 232 33.33 7.97 -21.32
N ASN A 233 34.04 8.23 -22.43
CA ASN A 233 34.84 9.43 -22.62
C ASN A 233 34.00 10.72 -22.77
N ASP A 234 32.69 10.60 -23.03
CA ASP A 234 31.75 11.73 -23.06
C ASP A 234 31.22 12.06 -21.63
N ALA A 235 31.62 11.29 -20.61
CA ALA A 235 31.14 11.46 -19.25
C ALA A 235 31.68 12.77 -18.64
N LYS A 236 30.84 13.42 -17.83
CA LYS A 236 31.25 14.58 -17.04
C LYS A 236 32.26 14.15 -15.96
N PRO A 237 33.07 15.09 -15.44
CA PRO A 237 33.87 14.85 -14.25
C PRO A 237 33.02 14.30 -13.10
N PHE A 238 33.63 13.47 -12.26
CA PHE A 238 32.99 12.99 -11.05
C PHE A 238 32.74 14.16 -10.09
N SER A 239 31.53 14.21 -9.53
CA SER A 239 31.22 15.10 -8.42
C SER A 239 32.03 14.70 -7.20
N ASP A 240 32.46 15.70 -6.43
CA ASP A 240 32.96 15.47 -5.09
C ASP A 240 31.81 15.42 -4.06
N LEU A 241 32.12 14.90 -2.87
CA LEU A 241 31.11 14.71 -1.83
C LEU A 241 30.56 16.05 -1.30
N LYS A 242 31.35 17.13 -1.33
CA LYS A 242 30.92 18.44 -0.87
C LYS A 242 29.90 19.05 -1.83
N GLU A 243 30.12 18.91 -3.13
CA GLU A 243 29.15 19.31 -4.16
C GLU A 243 27.82 18.57 -4.00
N GLU A 244 27.85 17.27 -3.71
CA GLU A 244 26.66 16.45 -3.49
C GLU A 244 25.87 16.87 -2.24
N TRP A 245 26.56 17.20 -1.15
CA TRP A 245 25.90 17.73 0.05
C TRP A 245 25.31 19.13 -0.17
N ASN A 246 26.01 20.01 -0.89
CA ASN A 246 25.47 21.33 -1.25
C ASN A 246 24.19 21.20 -2.11
N ASP A 247 24.21 20.29 -3.10
CA ASP A 247 23.05 19.99 -3.94
C ASP A 247 21.86 19.45 -3.10
N PHE A 248 22.12 18.51 -2.18
CA PHE A 248 21.11 17.98 -1.26
C PHE A 248 20.50 19.08 -0.38
N GLU A 249 21.32 19.94 0.23
CA GLU A 249 20.88 21.02 1.09
C GLU A 249 20.06 22.07 0.32
N GLU A 250 20.50 22.47 -0.88
CA GLU A 250 19.77 23.42 -1.72
C GLU A 250 18.38 22.89 -2.10
N LYS A 251 18.29 21.59 -2.45
CA LYS A 251 17.00 20.94 -2.72
C LYS A 251 16.10 20.91 -1.50
N ALA A 252 16.63 20.59 -0.31
CA ALA A 252 15.84 20.60 0.92
C ALA A 252 15.27 22.00 1.22
N GLU A 253 16.06 23.05 1.02
CA GLU A 253 15.60 24.45 1.19
C GLU A 253 14.56 24.86 0.12
N LEU A 254 14.64 24.33 -1.11
CA LEU A 254 13.60 24.51 -2.13
C LEU A 254 12.28 23.88 -1.69
N LEU A 255 12.29 22.67 -1.14
CA LEU A 255 11.08 21.99 -0.65
C LEU A 255 10.38 22.84 0.43
N ILE A 256 11.14 23.42 1.36
CA ILE A 256 10.64 24.33 2.40
C ILE A 256 10.04 25.58 1.76
N ARG A 257 10.80 26.26 0.88
CA ARG A 257 10.39 27.50 0.21
C ARG A 257 9.09 27.34 -0.58
N TYR A 258 8.94 26.22 -1.27
CA TYR A 258 7.76 25.94 -2.09
C TYR A 258 6.63 25.26 -1.29
N GLY A 259 6.82 24.92 -0.02
CA GLY A 259 5.79 24.34 0.84
C GLY A 259 5.38 22.92 0.43
N VAL A 260 6.33 22.11 -0.05
CA VAL A 260 6.11 20.72 -0.45
C VAL A 260 5.63 19.90 0.76
N LYS A 261 4.53 19.16 0.60
CA LYS A 261 3.84 18.48 1.70
C LYS A 261 4.42 17.11 2.06
N ALA A 262 5.14 16.47 1.16
CA ALA A 262 5.78 15.19 1.41
C ALA A 262 7.22 15.14 0.87
N CYS A 263 8.12 14.55 1.64
CA CYS A 263 9.52 14.34 1.23
C CYS A 263 9.94 12.92 1.59
N SER A 264 10.61 12.22 0.67
CA SER A 264 11.16 10.89 0.95
C SER A 264 12.68 10.89 0.81
N PHE A 265 13.36 10.13 1.67
CA PHE A 265 14.80 9.91 1.61
C PHE A 265 15.12 8.48 1.18
N THR A 266 16.16 8.35 0.36
CA THR A 266 16.71 7.06 -0.10
C THR A 266 18.22 7.11 0.04
N PHE A 267 18.86 5.94 0.22
CA PHE A 267 20.31 5.76 0.38
C PHE A 267 20.90 6.18 1.72
N GLY A 268 20.09 6.70 2.64
CA GLY A 268 20.57 7.00 3.98
C GLY A 268 19.60 7.82 4.80
N LEU A 269 20.04 8.11 6.03
CA LEU A 269 19.35 9.03 6.92
C LEU A 269 19.74 10.48 6.54
N PRO A 270 18.76 11.40 6.41
CA PRO A 270 19.10 12.81 6.28
C PRO A 270 19.78 13.33 7.56
N PRO A 271 20.57 14.42 7.48
CA PRO A 271 21.04 15.12 8.66
C PRO A 271 19.87 15.55 9.55
N GLU A 272 20.03 15.43 10.86
CA GLU A 272 18.98 15.72 11.86
C GLU A 272 18.36 17.09 11.68
N LYS A 273 19.21 18.11 11.52
CA LYS A 273 18.79 19.50 11.32
C LYS A 273 17.95 19.67 10.06
N THR A 274 18.24 18.93 8.99
CA THR A 274 17.48 18.99 7.74
C THR A 274 16.11 18.35 7.93
N ALA A 275 16.04 17.18 8.56
CA ALA A 275 14.78 16.52 8.89
C ALA A 275 13.89 17.44 9.75
N GLU A 276 14.43 18.00 10.84
CA GLU A 276 13.69 18.93 11.71
C GLU A 276 13.14 20.15 10.97
N LYS A 277 13.94 20.77 10.11
CA LYS A 277 13.52 21.94 9.31
C LYS A 277 12.34 21.60 8.40
N LEU A 278 12.41 20.47 7.70
CA LEU A 278 11.32 20.01 6.82
C LEU A 278 10.05 19.69 7.62
N LYS A 279 10.17 19.04 8.79
CA LYS A 279 9.01 18.80 9.66
C LYS A 279 8.39 20.10 10.15
N LYS A 280 9.21 21.08 10.56
CA LYS A 280 8.74 22.41 11.00
C LYS A 280 8.03 23.18 9.89
N SER A 281 8.33 22.92 8.61
CA SER A 281 7.57 23.48 7.48
C SER A 281 6.27 22.73 7.15
N GLY A 282 5.92 21.70 7.93
CA GLY A 282 4.73 20.88 7.72
C GLY A 282 4.91 19.82 6.63
N CYS A 283 6.15 19.39 6.36
CA CYS A 283 6.43 18.30 5.43
C CYS A 283 6.35 16.95 6.14
N PHE A 284 5.60 16.01 5.57
CA PHE A 284 5.53 14.62 5.99
C PHE A 284 6.71 13.82 5.43
N LEU A 285 7.49 13.17 6.29
CA LEU A 285 8.75 12.56 5.90
C LEU A 285 8.67 11.03 5.77
N PHE A 286 9.22 10.51 4.68
CA PHE A 286 9.34 9.09 4.40
C PHE A 286 10.80 8.64 4.35
N GLY A 287 11.11 7.46 4.88
CA GLY A 287 12.42 6.80 4.71
C GLY A 287 12.30 5.49 3.93
N THR A 288 13.17 5.25 2.94
CA THR A 288 13.20 3.99 2.19
C THR A 288 14.08 2.96 2.88
N ALA A 289 13.49 1.90 3.44
CA ALA A 289 14.18 0.84 4.16
C ALA A 289 14.05 -0.51 3.47
N THR A 290 15.10 -1.33 3.56
CA THR A 290 15.16 -2.68 2.99
C THR A 290 15.23 -3.78 4.05
N THR A 291 15.38 -3.38 5.31
CA THR A 291 15.44 -4.23 6.49
C THR A 291 14.66 -3.60 7.65
N PRO A 292 14.22 -4.39 8.65
CA PRO A 292 13.63 -3.84 9.87
C PRO A 292 14.56 -2.87 10.61
N GLU A 293 15.87 -3.12 10.60
CA GLU A 293 16.87 -2.27 11.26
C GLU A 293 16.97 -0.89 10.62
N GLU A 294 16.99 -0.83 9.28
CA GLU A 294 16.94 0.45 8.55
C GLU A 294 15.64 1.19 8.79
N ALA A 295 14.51 0.47 8.82
CA ALA A 295 13.21 1.05 9.08
C ALA A 295 13.15 1.65 10.50
N LYS A 296 13.74 0.95 11.49
CA LYS A 296 13.87 1.44 12.85
C LYS A 296 14.75 2.69 12.93
N ALA A 297 15.86 2.72 12.21
CA ALA A 297 16.74 3.88 12.16
C ALA A 297 16.04 5.12 11.58
N PHE A 298 15.14 4.96 10.60
CA PHE A 298 14.31 6.05 10.10
C PHE A 298 13.27 6.54 11.11
N GLU A 299 12.62 5.63 11.86
CA GLU A 299 11.72 6.01 12.95
C GLU A 299 12.45 6.82 14.02
N GLU A 300 13.65 6.37 14.43
CA GLU A 300 14.49 7.07 15.40
C GLU A 300 14.99 8.44 14.89
N ARG A 301 15.21 8.57 13.58
CA ARG A 301 15.51 9.86 12.92
C ARG A 301 14.28 10.78 12.85
N GLY A 302 13.09 10.28 13.17
CA GLY A 302 11.85 11.05 13.21
C GLY A 302 11.09 11.10 11.89
N MET A 303 11.25 10.11 11.00
CA MET A 303 10.36 9.97 9.84
C MET A 303 8.92 9.71 10.29
N ASP A 304 7.96 10.18 9.51
CA ASP A 304 6.53 10.03 9.80
C ASP A 304 5.96 8.71 9.24
N ALA A 305 6.61 8.13 8.23
CA ALA A 305 6.35 6.76 7.75
C ALA A 305 7.63 6.16 7.12
N VAL A 306 7.63 4.84 6.91
CA VAL A 306 8.72 4.15 6.19
C VAL A 306 8.19 3.42 4.96
N ILE A 307 8.95 3.49 3.88
CA ILE A 307 8.71 2.73 2.66
C ILE A 307 9.58 1.49 2.71
N LEU A 308 8.95 0.33 2.85
CA LEU A 308 9.59 -0.97 2.89
C LEU A 308 9.80 -1.49 1.47
N GLN A 309 11.04 -1.43 0.99
CA GLN A 309 11.43 -1.85 -0.34
C GLN A 309 11.88 -3.33 -0.35
N GLY A 310 10.95 -4.19 -0.75
CA GLY A 310 11.22 -5.60 -0.98
C GLY A 310 12.22 -5.83 -2.13
N ILE A 311 12.80 -7.03 -2.17
CA ILE A 311 13.72 -7.45 -3.24
C ILE A 311 13.07 -7.44 -4.63
N GLU A 312 11.75 -7.52 -4.68
CA GLU A 312 10.92 -7.51 -5.89
C GLU A 312 10.93 -6.14 -6.60
N ALA A 313 11.29 -5.06 -5.90
CA ALA A 313 11.26 -3.70 -6.42
C ALA A 313 12.23 -3.48 -7.59
N GLY A 314 11.78 -2.68 -8.57
CA GLY A 314 12.60 -2.20 -9.68
C GLY A 314 13.51 -1.04 -9.28
N GLY A 315 14.59 -0.83 -10.03
CA GLY A 315 15.53 0.26 -9.78
C GLY A 315 16.46 -0.03 -8.59
N HIS A 316 17.13 1.00 -8.11
CA HIS A 316 18.13 0.90 -7.04
C HIS A 316 17.59 0.33 -5.74
N ARG A 317 18.35 -0.56 -5.10
CA ARG A 317 18.12 -0.94 -3.71
C ARG A 317 18.48 0.22 -2.80
N GLY A 318 17.55 0.58 -1.92
CA GLY A 318 17.67 1.68 -0.97
C GLY A 318 18.57 1.40 0.22
N SER A 319 19.12 0.18 0.33
CA SER A 319 19.95 -0.27 1.45
C SER A 319 21.12 0.67 1.71
N PHE A 320 21.36 0.95 2.99
CA PHE A 320 22.40 1.86 3.47
C PHE A 320 23.06 1.40 4.78
N LEU A 321 22.45 0.49 5.56
CA LEU A 321 23.09 -0.09 6.73
C LEU A 321 23.78 -1.42 6.40
N PRO A 322 24.91 -1.74 7.05
CA PRO A 322 25.54 -3.04 6.93
C PRO A 322 24.66 -4.12 7.57
N VAL A 323 24.57 -5.28 6.92
CA VAL A 323 23.84 -6.45 7.42
C VAL A 323 24.78 -7.65 7.57
N LYS A 324 24.43 -8.57 8.47
CA LYS A 324 25.17 -9.84 8.61
C LYS A 324 24.89 -10.83 7.47
N GLY A 325 23.67 -10.78 6.92
CA GLY A 325 23.19 -11.66 5.84
C GLY A 325 23.01 -10.89 4.52
N GLU A 326 21.96 -11.22 3.78
CA GLU A 326 21.63 -10.53 2.52
C GLU A 326 20.52 -9.49 2.74
N PRO A 327 20.69 -8.21 2.35
CA PRO A 327 19.65 -7.17 2.47
C PRO A 327 18.58 -7.28 1.36
N ALA A 328 18.12 -8.51 1.14
CA ALA A 328 17.27 -8.93 0.02
C ALA A 328 15.96 -9.59 0.51
N LEU A 329 15.37 -9.05 1.57
CA LEU A 329 14.08 -9.51 2.07
C LEU A 329 12.97 -9.21 1.05
N GLY A 330 12.15 -10.21 0.74
CA GLY A 330 10.91 -10.02 -0.02
C GLY A 330 9.81 -9.42 0.85
N LEU A 331 8.82 -8.79 0.23
CA LEU A 331 7.74 -8.10 0.96
C LEU A 331 6.98 -9.02 1.92
N MET A 332 6.80 -10.29 1.57
CA MET A 332 6.15 -11.29 2.43
C MET A 332 6.81 -11.39 3.81
N ALA A 333 8.14 -11.25 3.89
CA ALA A 333 8.89 -11.32 5.13
C ALA A 333 9.17 -9.93 5.72
N LEU A 334 9.41 -8.93 4.87
CA LEU A 334 9.82 -7.59 5.31
C LEU A 334 8.68 -6.82 5.99
N ILE A 335 7.46 -6.88 5.44
CA ILE A 335 6.31 -6.13 5.98
C ILE A 335 6.00 -6.53 7.43
N PRO A 336 5.73 -7.82 7.77
CA PRO A 336 5.35 -8.17 9.13
C PRO A 336 6.49 -7.91 10.14
N GLN A 337 7.74 -8.21 9.78
CA GLN A 337 8.89 -7.96 10.65
C GLN A 337 9.06 -6.47 11.00
N ALA A 338 8.90 -5.59 10.01
CA ALA A 338 8.97 -4.15 10.24
C ALA A 338 7.73 -3.63 10.97
N LYS A 339 6.53 -4.10 10.62
CA LYS A 339 5.28 -3.66 11.26
C LYS A 339 5.29 -3.96 12.76
N ASP A 340 5.82 -5.11 13.17
CA ASP A 340 5.93 -5.48 14.59
C ASP A 340 6.96 -4.63 15.35
N ALA A 341 7.96 -4.07 14.65
CA ALA A 341 9.06 -3.31 15.25
C ALA A 341 8.80 -1.79 15.32
N LEU A 342 7.82 -1.29 14.55
CA LEU A 342 7.58 0.13 14.33
C LEU A 342 6.23 0.58 14.88
N LYS A 343 6.16 1.86 15.22
CA LYS A 343 4.94 2.56 15.64
C LYS A 343 4.40 3.47 14.55
N ILE A 344 5.25 3.87 13.61
CA ILE A 344 4.86 4.68 12.45
C ILE A 344 4.32 3.81 11.31
N PRO A 345 3.50 4.38 10.40
CA PRO A 345 2.98 3.69 9.23
C PRO A 345 4.08 3.07 8.34
N VAL A 346 3.75 1.92 7.74
CA VAL A 346 4.64 1.21 6.80
C VAL A 346 4.01 1.11 5.41
N ILE A 347 4.75 1.51 4.39
CA ILE A 347 4.32 1.55 2.99
C ILE A 347 5.06 0.47 2.21
N ALA A 348 4.36 -0.49 1.61
CA ALA A 348 4.97 -1.60 0.90
C ALA A 348 5.39 -1.21 -0.53
N ALA A 349 6.64 -1.50 -0.91
CA ALA A 349 7.16 -1.20 -2.25
C ALA A 349 7.86 -2.42 -2.88
N GLY A 350 7.39 -2.83 -4.06
CA GLY A 350 8.02 -3.89 -4.87
C GLY A 350 7.05 -5.00 -5.28
N GLY A 351 7.05 -5.40 -6.55
CA GLY A 351 6.20 -6.50 -7.04
C GLY A 351 4.68 -6.24 -7.06
N ILE A 352 4.21 -5.10 -6.56
CA ILE A 352 2.78 -4.73 -6.52
C ILE A 352 2.39 -4.09 -7.87
N PHE A 353 1.36 -4.63 -8.52
CA PHE A 353 0.86 -4.10 -9.79
C PHE A 353 -0.66 -4.11 -9.94
N ASP A 354 -1.40 -4.78 -9.05
CA ASP A 354 -2.86 -4.86 -9.07
C ASP A 354 -3.44 -4.95 -7.65
N ARG A 355 -4.78 -4.96 -7.55
CA ARG A 355 -5.52 -5.06 -6.29
C ARG A 355 -5.13 -6.28 -5.45
N ARG A 356 -4.72 -7.41 -6.04
CA ARG A 356 -4.30 -8.59 -5.26
C ARG A 356 -3.01 -8.30 -4.51
N GLY A 357 -2.05 -7.65 -5.16
CA GLY A 357 -0.81 -7.20 -4.53
C GLY A 357 -1.06 -6.19 -3.40
N VAL A 358 -1.98 -5.25 -3.62
CA VAL A 358 -2.37 -4.27 -2.59
C VAL A 358 -2.99 -4.97 -1.38
N GLN A 359 -3.96 -5.87 -1.59
CA GLN A 359 -4.60 -6.61 -0.51
C GLN A 359 -3.62 -7.51 0.24
N ALA A 360 -2.69 -8.18 -0.46
CA ALA A 360 -1.67 -8.99 0.18
C ALA A 360 -0.76 -8.14 1.09
N ALA A 361 -0.30 -6.97 0.61
CA ALA A 361 0.50 -6.06 1.43
C ALA A 361 -0.27 -5.59 2.68
N ARG A 362 -1.56 -5.27 2.54
CA ARG A 362 -2.43 -4.88 3.66
C ARG A 362 -2.63 -6.01 4.66
N CYS A 363 -2.89 -7.23 4.20
CA CYS A 363 -3.00 -8.41 5.06
C CYS A 363 -1.72 -8.66 5.88
N LEU A 364 -0.56 -8.28 5.35
CA LEU A 364 0.73 -8.38 6.03
C LEU A 364 1.01 -7.21 6.99
N GLY A 365 0.18 -6.17 6.99
CA GLY A 365 0.28 -5.03 7.90
C GLY A 365 0.69 -3.70 7.28
N ALA A 366 0.77 -3.61 5.93
CA ALA A 366 1.07 -2.34 5.27
C ALA A 366 -0.12 -1.37 5.32
N ASP A 367 0.19 -0.09 5.60
CA ASP A 367 -0.77 1.02 5.67
C ASP A 367 -0.98 1.69 4.30
N GLY A 368 -0.14 1.36 3.31
CA GLY A 368 -0.25 1.80 1.92
C GLY A 368 0.77 1.08 1.03
N VAL A 369 0.77 1.43 -0.25
CA VAL A 369 1.70 0.85 -1.23
C VAL A 369 2.42 1.94 -2.03
N GLN A 370 3.68 1.70 -2.37
CA GLN A 370 4.41 2.50 -3.35
C GLN A 370 4.68 1.67 -4.61
N VAL A 371 4.18 2.16 -5.74
CA VAL A 371 4.12 1.43 -7.01
C VAL A 371 4.92 2.18 -8.08
N GLY A 372 5.84 1.49 -8.75
CA GLY A 372 6.73 2.07 -9.77
C GLY A 372 6.44 1.57 -11.18
N THR A 373 6.84 0.33 -11.48
CA THR A 373 6.86 -0.24 -12.84
C THR A 373 5.56 -0.07 -13.66
N PRO A 374 4.35 -0.24 -13.12
CA PRO A 374 3.11 0.03 -13.86
C PRO A 374 3.02 1.46 -14.43
N PHE A 375 3.47 2.46 -13.68
CA PHE A 375 3.40 3.87 -14.10
C PHE A 375 4.38 4.22 -15.23
N LEU A 376 5.33 3.35 -15.58
CA LEU A 376 6.22 3.56 -16.74
C LEU A 376 5.50 3.34 -18.08
N LEU A 377 4.37 2.62 -18.08
CA LEU A 377 3.54 2.38 -19.27
C LEU A 377 2.48 3.46 -19.48
N CYS A 378 2.37 4.41 -18.54
CA CYS A 378 1.44 5.52 -18.63
C CYS A 378 1.86 6.52 -19.71
N GLU A 379 0.91 7.06 -20.47
CA GLU A 379 1.15 8.13 -21.45
C GLU A 379 1.76 9.41 -20.83
N GLU A 380 1.57 9.61 -19.53
CA GLU A 380 2.14 10.72 -18.77
C GLU A 380 3.63 10.50 -18.41
N SER A 381 4.12 9.25 -18.47
CA SER A 381 5.53 8.93 -18.26
C SER A 381 6.38 9.33 -19.46
N SER A 382 7.64 9.66 -19.19
CA SER A 382 8.66 9.92 -20.20
C SER A 382 9.51 8.69 -20.54
N ALA A 383 9.06 7.48 -20.17
CA ALA A 383 9.68 6.25 -20.63
C ALA A 383 9.64 6.15 -22.16
N SER A 384 10.76 5.79 -22.79
CA SER A 384 10.83 5.68 -24.25
C SER A 384 9.97 4.51 -24.76
N PRO A 385 9.52 4.54 -26.02
CA PRO A 385 8.78 3.41 -26.60
C PRO A 385 9.56 2.08 -26.52
N ALA A 386 10.88 2.12 -26.68
CA ALA A 386 11.74 0.94 -26.52
C ALA A 386 11.71 0.38 -25.09
N TYR A 387 11.67 1.25 -24.09
CA TYR A 387 11.56 0.85 -22.69
C TYR A 387 10.17 0.29 -22.36
N GLN A 388 9.10 0.97 -22.77
CA GLN A 388 7.74 0.47 -22.58
C GLN A 388 7.54 -0.90 -23.26
N LYS A 389 8.07 -1.07 -24.48
CA LYS A 389 8.08 -2.35 -25.19
C LYS A 389 8.84 -3.43 -24.40
N ALA A 390 10.02 -3.12 -23.89
CA ALA A 390 10.79 -4.08 -23.08
C ALA A 390 10.03 -4.54 -21.83
N ILE A 391 9.29 -3.64 -21.16
CA ILE A 391 8.43 -3.99 -20.03
C ILE A 391 7.30 -4.92 -20.48
N ALA A 392 6.57 -4.56 -21.54
CA ALA A 392 5.42 -5.32 -22.03
C ALA A 392 5.80 -6.71 -22.58
N GLU A 393 7.01 -6.86 -23.14
CA GLU A 393 7.52 -8.14 -23.65
C GLU A 393 8.23 -8.99 -22.60
N SER A 394 8.45 -8.45 -21.39
CA SER A 394 9.12 -9.14 -20.29
C SER A 394 8.34 -10.37 -19.84
N LYS A 395 9.06 -11.43 -19.43
CA LYS A 395 8.50 -12.68 -18.92
C LYS A 395 9.01 -12.97 -17.51
N GLY A 396 8.33 -13.91 -16.85
CA GLY A 396 8.47 -14.29 -15.44
C GLY A 396 9.73 -13.81 -14.71
N ALA A 397 10.91 -14.34 -15.06
CA ALA A 397 12.17 -14.11 -14.35
C ALA A 397 13.17 -13.21 -15.11
N ASP A 398 12.72 -12.40 -16.06
CA ASP A 398 13.58 -11.60 -16.94
C ASP A 398 14.21 -10.37 -16.26
N THR A 399 14.05 -10.20 -14.94
CA THR A 399 14.71 -9.14 -14.18
C THR A 399 15.72 -9.70 -13.19
N ARG A 400 16.85 -9.01 -13.02
CA ARG A 400 17.85 -9.33 -11.99
C ARG A 400 18.44 -8.09 -11.35
N LEU A 401 19.06 -8.25 -10.19
CA LEU A 401 19.91 -7.21 -9.61
C LEU A 401 21.22 -7.09 -10.39
N THR A 402 21.68 -5.86 -10.60
CA THR A 402 22.93 -5.55 -11.28
C THR A 402 23.57 -4.30 -10.72
N THR A 403 24.89 -4.26 -10.75
CA THR A 403 25.70 -3.07 -10.46
C THR A 403 26.20 -2.38 -11.73
N LEU A 404 26.10 -3.05 -12.88
CA LEU A 404 26.76 -2.70 -14.15
C LEU A 404 26.38 -1.34 -14.74
N PHE A 405 25.24 -0.78 -14.35
CA PHE A 405 24.85 0.55 -14.81
C PHE A 405 25.27 1.68 -13.87
N SER A 406 25.45 1.41 -12.57
CA SER A 406 25.50 2.49 -11.59
C SER A 406 26.53 2.36 -10.47
N GLY A 407 27.04 1.16 -10.23
CA GLY A 407 27.90 0.87 -9.08
C GLY A 407 27.15 0.45 -7.82
N LYS A 408 25.83 0.64 -7.79
CA LYS A 408 24.93 0.19 -6.72
C LYS A 408 23.92 -0.82 -7.28
N GLN A 409 23.54 -1.78 -6.47
CA GLN A 409 22.57 -2.80 -6.85
C GLN A 409 21.26 -2.15 -7.28
N ALA A 410 20.80 -2.47 -8.49
CA ALA A 410 19.52 -2.06 -9.03
C ALA A 410 18.88 -3.19 -9.81
N ARG A 411 17.55 -3.34 -9.74
CA ARG A 411 16.82 -4.36 -10.51
C ARG A 411 16.36 -3.81 -11.85
N GLY A 412 16.70 -4.52 -12.92
CA GLY A 412 16.26 -4.21 -14.27
C GLY A 412 16.05 -5.45 -15.13
N ILE A 413 15.42 -5.26 -16.27
CA ILE A 413 15.24 -6.27 -17.32
C ILE A 413 16.60 -6.62 -17.90
N VAL A 414 16.91 -7.92 -17.98
CA VAL A 414 18.21 -8.41 -18.47
C VAL A 414 18.37 -8.10 -19.95
N ASN A 415 19.34 -7.27 -20.28
CA ASN A 415 19.68 -6.92 -21.66
C ASN A 415 21.11 -7.35 -22.05
N GLN A 416 21.51 -7.08 -23.29
CA GLN A 416 22.79 -7.51 -23.84
C GLN A 416 23.98 -6.89 -23.11
N PHE A 417 23.89 -5.63 -22.66
CA PHE A 417 24.94 -5.03 -21.85
C PHE A 417 25.16 -5.82 -20.56
N MET A 418 24.08 -6.19 -19.85
CA MET A 418 24.15 -7.00 -18.65
C MET A 418 24.74 -8.40 -18.91
N LYS A 419 24.39 -9.04 -20.03
CA LYS A 419 24.94 -10.34 -20.43
C LYS A 419 26.42 -10.27 -20.77
N THR A 420 26.82 -9.22 -21.50
CA THR A 420 28.21 -9.03 -21.94
C THR A 420 29.16 -8.83 -20.76
N TYR A 421 28.70 -8.13 -19.71
CA TYR A 421 29.50 -7.80 -18.53
C TYR A 421 29.15 -8.63 -17.28
N GLU A 422 28.51 -9.79 -17.44
CA GLU A 422 28.05 -10.61 -16.32
C GLU A 422 29.18 -11.01 -15.34
N ALA A 423 30.37 -11.33 -15.87
CA ALA A 423 31.53 -11.69 -15.05
C ALA A 423 32.09 -10.53 -14.21
N ASP A 424 31.64 -9.29 -14.47
CA ASP A 424 32.04 -8.06 -13.78
C ASP A 424 31.02 -7.57 -12.76
N GLU A 425 29.94 -8.31 -12.51
CA GLU A 425 29.00 -7.96 -11.43
C GLU A 425 29.73 -7.84 -10.08
N GLY A 426 29.46 -6.74 -9.38
CA GLY A 426 30.12 -6.40 -8.11
C GLY A 426 31.56 -5.89 -8.25
N LYS A 427 32.10 -5.77 -9.48
CA LYS A 427 33.47 -5.27 -9.77
C LYS A 427 33.47 -3.91 -10.47
N THR A 428 32.35 -3.20 -10.39
CA THR A 428 32.14 -1.87 -10.97
C THR A 428 32.78 -0.78 -10.11
N LEU A 429 32.83 0.46 -10.62
CA LEU A 429 33.18 1.59 -9.77
C LEU A 429 32.08 1.80 -8.71
N PRO A 430 32.41 2.34 -7.51
CA PRO A 430 31.38 2.63 -6.51
C PRO A 430 30.37 3.66 -7.04
N TYR A 431 29.13 3.57 -6.56
CA TYR A 431 28.11 4.58 -6.85
C TYR A 431 28.49 5.94 -6.23
N PRO A 432 28.23 7.08 -6.91
CA PRO A 432 27.63 7.22 -8.23
C PRO A 432 28.64 7.26 -9.40
N LEU A 433 29.92 6.95 -9.19
CA LEU A 433 30.98 7.12 -10.20
C LEU A 433 30.72 6.28 -11.46
N HIS A 434 30.30 5.03 -11.29
CA HIS A 434 29.95 4.17 -12.42
C HIS A 434 28.69 4.67 -13.15
N ASN A 435 27.70 5.19 -12.42
CA ASN A 435 26.52 5.83 -13.01
C ASN A 435 26.90 7.01 -13.92
N THR A 436 27.91 7.79 -13.52
CA THR A 436 28.45 8.90 -14.32
C THR A 436 29.09 8.40 -15.61
N LEU A 437 29.90 7.34 -15.56
CA LEU A 437 30.53 6.76 -16.76
C LEU A 437 29.52 6.17 -17.75
N THR A 438 28.45 5.51 -17.27
CA THR A 438 27.45 4.89 -18.16
C THR A 438 26.41 5.88 -18.68
N LYS A 439 26.32 7.10 -18.12
CA LYS A 439 25.26 8.06 -18.44
C LYS A 439 25.23 8.44 -19.94
N PRO A 440 26.35 8.75 -20.62
CA PRO A 440 26.33 9.07 -22.05
C PRO A 440 25.85 7.90 -22.92
N MET A 441 26.28 6.66 -22.59
CA MET A 441 25.81 5.44 -23.25
C MET A 441 24.29 5.32 -23.18
N ARG A 442 23.75 5.36 -21.95
CA ARG A 442 22.31 5.19 -21.70
C ARG A 442 21.49 6.31 -22.33
N GLY A 443 21.99 7.55 -22.28
CA GLY A 443 21.35 8.69 -22.93
C GLY A 443 21.28 8.54 -24.45
N HIS A 444 22.38 8.12 -25.08
CA HIS A 444 22.40 7.83 -26.52
C HIS A 444 21.46 6.67 -26.88
N ALA A 445 21.51 5.58 -26.11
CA ALA A 445 20.65 4.42 -26.30
C ALA A 445 19.16 4.79 -26.22
N ALA A 446 18.77 5.59 -25.22
CA ALA A 446 17.40 6.10 -25.08
C ALA A 446 16.94 6.91 -26.30
N GLN A 447 17.82 7.73 -26.88
CA GLN A 447 17.52 8.54 -28.07
C GLN A 447 17.45 7.71 -29.36
N SER A 448 18.25 6.65 -29.47
CA SER A 448 18.28 5.76 -30.64
C SER A 448 17.28 4.60 -30.56
N GLY A 449 16.58 4.42 -29.44
CA GLY A 449 15.66 3.31 -29.23
C GLY A 449 16.36 1.97 -28.94
N ASP A 450 17.62 1.99 -28.51
CA ASP A 450 18.42 0.81 -28.22
C ASP A 450 18.21 0.31 -26.78
N ALA A 451 17.24 -0.58 -26.58
CA ALA A 451 16.96 -1.17 -25.27
C ALA A 451 18.14 -1.97 -24.68
N GLU A 452 19.07 -2.43 -25.53
CA GLU A 452 20.16 -3.32 -25.13
C GLU A 452 21.27 -2.64 -24.32
N HIS A 453 21.30 -1.30 -24.35
CA HIS A 453 22.24 -0.46 -23.60
C HIS A 453 21.54 0.55 -22.67
N MET A 454 20.22 0.43 -22.49
CA MET A 454 19.46 1.21 -21.50
C MET A 454 19.54 0.58 -20.11
N SER A 455 19.35 1.39 -19.07
CA SER A 455 19.04 0.89 -17.73
C SER A 455 17.52 0.68 -17.60
N LEU A 456 17.05 -0.51 -17.98
CA LEU A 456 15.63 -0.89 -18.01
C LEU A 456 15.11 -1.31 -16.62
N TRP A 457 15.04 -0.37 -15.67
CA TRP A 457 14.58 -0.60 -14.30
C TRP A 457 13.11 -1.04 -14.18
N ALA A 458 12.91 -2.33 -13.90
CA ALA A 458 11.59 -2.91 -13.70
C ALA A 458 11.60 -3.90 -12.52
N GLY A 459 10.51 -3.95 -11.77
CA GLY A 459 10.32 -4.92 -10.70
C GLY A 459 9.97 -6.31 -11.24
N GLN A 460 9.88 -7.30 -10.33
CA GLN A 460 9.56 -8.68 -10.71
C GLN A 460 8.12 -8.89 -11.24
N SER A 461 7.26 -7.88 -11.14
CA SER A 461 5.90 -7.91 -11.69
C SER A 461 5.79 -7.44 -13.15
N ALA A 462 6.90 -7.06 -13.81
CA ALA A 462 6.91 -6.51 -15.17
C ALA A 462 6.15 -7.38 -16.19
N ALA A 463 6.28 -8.71 -16.08
CA ALA A 463 5.72 -9.70 -17.00
C ALA A 463 4.18 -9.82 -17.00
N LYS A 464 3.48 -9.01 -16.21
CA LYS A 464 2.02 -8.99 -16.12
C LYS A 464 1.41 -7.67 -16.59
N LEU A 465 2.24 -6.75 -17.08
CA LEU A 465 1.80 -5.42 -17.44
C LEU A 465 1.50 -5.35 -18.94
N GLU A 466 0.34 -4.80 -19.26
CA GLU A 466 -0.06 -4.45 -20.61
C GLU A 466 -0.02 -2.92 -20.76
N GLY A 467 0.40 -2.45 -21.92
CA GLY A 467 0.47 -1.02 -22.23
C GLY A 467 0.39 -0.77 -23.74
N PRO A 468 0.26 0.49 -24.17
CA PRO A 468 0.20 1.71 -23.36
C PRO A 468 -1.09 1.80 -22.50
N THR A 469 -1.03 2.57 -21.42
CA THR A 469 -2.15 2.82 -20.48
C THR A 469 -2.12 4.28 -20.00
N ASP A 470 -3.06 4.69 -19.14
CA ASP A 470 -3.05 5.98 -18.43
C ASP A 470 -2.97 5.80 -16.91
N VAL A 471 -2.73 6.89 -16.17
CA VAL A 471 -2.63 6.89 -14.70
C VAL A 471 -3.91 6.40 -14.03
N LYS A 472 -5.08 6.79 -14.56
CA LYS A 472 -6.37 6.44 -13.97
C LYS A 472 -6.59 4.94 -14.01
N THR A 473 -6.36 4.31 -15.16
CA THR A 473 -6.47 2.87 -15.36
C THR A 473 -5.54 2.09 -14.43
N VAL A 474 -4.30 2.56 -14.24
CA VAL A 474 -3.36 1.96 -13.29
C VAL A 474 -3.89 2.06 -11.85
N LEU A 475 -4.42 3.21 -11.45
CA LEU A 475 -4.97 3.40 -10.10
C LEU A 475 -6.25 2.59 -9.86
N ASP A 476 -7.13 2.48 -10.86
CA ASP A 476 -8.36 1.68 -10.81
C ASP A 476 -8.06 0.17 -10.76
N ALA A 477 -6.93 -0.27 -11.32
CA ALA A 477 -6.46 -1.65 -11.19
C ALA A 477 -5.87 -1.95 -9.79
N LEU A 478 -5.41 -0.93 -9.06
CA LEU A 478 -4.79 -1.05 -7.74
C LEU A 478 -5.81 -0.92 -6.59
N CYS A 479 -6.79 -0.02 -6.73
CA CYS A 479 -7.82 0.27 -5.73
C CYS A 479 -9.10 -0.48 -6.08
#